data_AF-A0A938NSI6-F1
#
_entry.id   AF-A0A938NSI6-F1
#
_cell.length_a   1.000
_cell.length_b   1.000
_cell.length_c   1.000
_cell.angle_alpha   90.00
_cell.angle_beta   90.00
_cell.angle_gamma   90.00
#
_symmetry.space_group_name_H-M   'P 1'
#
loop_
_entity.id
_entity.type
_entity.pdbx_description
1 polymer ?
#
loop_
_entity_poly.entity_id
_entity_poly.type
_entity_poly.pdbx_seq_one_letter_code
_entity_poly.pdbx_strand_id
1 'polypeptide(L)'
;MIKYSYLFVLALAGSCFAANPVIKHPFTADPSLRRWSDGKFYIYGSHDKDRAGVWDMEDYHVFSSTNLVNWKDHGVVLHNKQTPWGGPFWAPDAAEKNGKYYLYFPESDHIGVAESDSPTGPFENPRSIYAKPEGYPQAYDPAYFSPKGKDYLIISERKSLQTPFYPVIFTLKENMTEIEPGSKVELPPLQGFHEGPFLFERNGKVYLIGGGTRSLRYWMADDLFGPYVSKGDFFTGNDTFTISKTAHGSVMEYDGKWYLACHYDVFPGGPYQRTTCIEYLEFNEDGTIKPLTITRKGIEPVNPAK
;
A
#
# COMPACT_ATOMS: atom_id res chain seq x y z
N MET A 1 37.83 58.42 -11.82
CA MET A 1 36.71 57.80 -11.08
C MET A 1 36.47 56.41 -11.65
N ILE A 2 36.94 55.37 -10.95
CA ILE A 2 36.84 53.98 -11.40
C ILE A 2 35.52 53.42 -10.85
N LYS A 3 34.61 53.01 -11.75
CA LYS A 3 33.35 52.33 -11.38
C LYS A 3 33.63 50.83 -11.23
N TYR A 4 33.47 50.31 -10.02
CA TYR A 4 33.41 48.86 -9.79
C TYR A 4 31.97 48.40 -9.97
N SER A 5 31.71 47.62 -11.02
CA SER A 5 30.46 46.87 -11.18
C SER A 5 30.61 45.54 -10.46
N TYR A 6 29.87 45.35 -9.37
CA TYR A 6 29.76 44.07 -8.69
C TYR A 6 28.73 43.20 -9.41
N LEU A 7 29.20 42.13 -10.05
CA LEU A 7 28.37 41.08 -10.61
C LEU A 7 27.90 40.18 -9.44
N PHE A 8 26.64 40.28 -9.06
CA PHE A 8 26.02 39.40 -8.07
C PHE A 8 25.62 38.10 -8.76
N VAL A 9 26.42 37.05 -8.61
CA VAL A 9 26.05 35.70 -9.04
C VAL A 9 25.18 35.10 -7.94
N LEU A 10 23.85 35.06 -8.15
CA LEU A 10 22.97 34.22 -7.33
C LEU A 10 23.22 32.75 -7.71
N ALA A 11 23.99 32.05 -6.89
CA ALA A 11 24.02 30.59 -6.91
C ALA A 11 22.73 30.08 -6.23
N LEU A 12 21.71 29.75 -7.04
CA LEU A 12 20.60 28.93 -6.58
C LEU A 12 21.13 27.51 -6.37
N ALA A 13 21.59 27.22 -5.15
CA ALA A 13 21.81 25.86 -4.71
C ALA A 13 20.45 25.18 -4.60
N GLY A 14 20.00 24.55 -5.68
CA GLY A 14 18.87 23.62 -5.61
C GLY A 14 19.29 22.46 -4.71
N SER A 15 18.78 22.44 -3.48
CA SER A 15 18.96 21.29 -2.59
C SER A 15 18.30 20.08 -3.25
N CYS A 16 19.12 19.17 -3.78
CA CYS A 16 18.66 17.86 -4.22
C CYS A 16 18.32 17.05 -2.96
N PHE A 17 17.09 17.17 -2.46
CA PHE A 17 16.62 16.32 -1.39
C PHE A 17 16.33 14.94 -1.97
N ALA A 18 16.97 13.90 -1.42
CA ALA A 18 16.55 12.53 -1.67
C ALA A 18 15.28 12.27 -0.87
N ALA A 19 14.13 12.12 -1.55
CA ALA A 19 12.87 11.82 -0.89
C ALA A 19 12.73 10.34 -0.53
N ASN A 20 13.45 9.45 -1.23
CA ASN A 20 13.41 8.01 -0.96
C ASN A 20 14.63 7.53 -0.12
N PRO A 21 14.41 6.64 0.86
CA PRO A 21 13.10 6.20 1.34
C PRO A 21 12.34 7.31 2.08
N VAL A 22 11.01 7.32 1.94
CA VAL A 22 10.16 8.36 2.55
C VAL A 22 10.04 8.18 4.06
N ILE A 23 10.24 6.96 4.55
CA ILE A 23 10.31 6.61 5.97
C ILE A 23 11.68 5.97 6.22
N LYS A 24 12.56 6.69 6.90
CA LYS A 24 13.94 6.24 7.16
C LYS A 24 14.02 5.23 8.31
N HIS A 25 13.15 5.41 9.30
CA HIS A 25 13.01 4.53 10.46
C HIS A 25 11.62 4.77 11.10
N PRO A 26 10.93 3.74 11.61
CA PRO A 26 11.28 2.32 11.53
C PRO A 26 11.26 1.77 10.09
N PHE A 27 11.73 0.53 9.90
CA PHE A 27 11.60 -0.15 8.62
C PHE A 27 10.12 -0.44 8.34
N THR A 28 9.70 -0.13 7.13
CA THR A 28 8.28 -0.16 6.74
C THR A 28 8.12 -0.93 5.44
N ALA A 29 7.10 -1.76 5.40
CA ALA A 29 6.76 -2.52 4.22
C ALA A 29 5.26 -2.47 3.94
N ASP A 30 4.89 -3.10 2.83
CA ASP A 30 3.51 -3.25 2.39
C ASP A 30 2.68 -1.95 2.50
N PRO A 31 3.16 -0.83 1.92
CA PRO A 31 2.58 0.48 2.20
C PRO A 31 1.24 0.68 1.51
N SER A 32 0.22 0.99 2.29
CA SER A 32 -1.03 1.60 1.86
C SER A 32 -0.99 3.12 2.05
N LEU A 33 -0.88 3.85 0.95
CA LEU A 33 -0.91 5.30 0.86
C LEU A 33 -2.36 5.77 0.70
N ARG A 34 -2.81 6.58 1.64
CA ARG A 34 -4.18 7.08 1.72
C ARG A 34 -4.22 8.58 1.94
N ARG A 35 -5.33 9.22 1.56
CA ARG A 35 -5.65 10.60 1.92
C ARG A 35 -7.05 10.65 2.50
N TRP A 36 -7.19 11.28 3.66
CA TRP A 36 -8.44 11.33 4.40
C TRP A 36 -9.10 12.71 4.35
N SER A 37 -10.31 12.79 4.90
CA SER A 37 -11.14 14.00 4.93
C SER A 37 -10.48 15.18 5.63
N ASP A 38 -9.50 14.94 6.52
CA ASP A 38 -8.69 15.99 7.16
C ASP A 38 -7.63 16.61 6.21
N GLY A 39 -7.58 16.14 4.97
CA GLY A 39 -6.72 16.66 3.91
C GLY A 39 -5.29 16.15 3.93
N LYS A 40 -4.90 15.33 4.92
CA LYS A 40 -3.55 14.78 5.06
C LYS A 40 -3.41 13.43 4.40
N PHE A 41 -2.16 13.10 4.10
CA PHE A 41 -1.73 11.80 3.60
C PHE A 41 -1.31 10.90 4.74
N TYR A 42 -1.56 9.61 4.60
CA TYR A 42 -1.27 8.59 5.59
C TYR A 42 -0.63 7.37 4.93
N ILE A 43 0.35 6.77 5.61
CA ILE A 43 0.87 5.45 5.25
C ILE A 43 0.54 4.50 6.39
N TYR A 44 -0.17 3.43 6.05
CA TYR A 44 -0.37 2.24 6.85
C TYR A 44 0.51 1.15 6.24
N GLY A 45 1.28 0.42 7.04
CA GLY A 45 2.17 -0.61 6.51
C GLY A 45 2.69 -1.52 7.60
N SER A 46 3.26 -2.64 7.19
CA SER A 46 3.95 -3.56 8.08
C SER A 46 5.16 -2.88 8.72
N HIS A 47 5.37 -3.12 10.02
CA HIS A 47 6.60 -2.74 10.70
C HIS A 47 7.61 -3.90 10.68
N ASP A 48 8.55 -3.85 9.73
CA ASP A 48 9.69 -4.78 9.73
C ASP A 48 10.60 -4.40 10.92
N LYS A 49 10.84 -5.31 11.87
CA LYS A 49 11.64 -4.98 13.05
C LYS A 49 13.13 -4.88 12.77
N ASP A 50 13.85 -4.23 13.67
CA ASP A 50 15.30 -4.32 13.71
C ASP A 50 15.75 -5.76 13.89
N ARG A 51 16.62 -6.26 12.99
CA ARG A 51 17.08 -7.65 12.97
C ARG A 51 15.92 -8.64 12.88
N ALA A 52 14.96 -8.35 11.99
CA ALA A 52 13.86 -9.24 11.66
C ALA A 52 14.35 -10.67 11.38
N GLY A 53 13.63 -11.65 11.92
CA GLY A 53 13.88 -13.06 11.65
C GLY A 53 13.36 -13.41 10.26
N VAL A 54 12.11 -13.85 10.20
CA VAL A 54 11.40 -14.11 8.94
C VAL A 54 9.98 -13.58 9.08
N TRP A 55 9.73 -12.38 8.56
CA TRP A 55 8.41 -11.75 8.52
C TRP A 55 7.70 -11.77 9.89
N ASP A 56 8.43 -11.47 10.96
CA ASP A 56 8.00 -11.61 12.35
C ASP A 56 7.63 -10.27 12.98
N MET A 57 6.86 -9.49 12.23
CA MET A 57 6.28 -8.19 12.60
C MET A 57 5.21 -8.37 13.69
N GLU A 58 5.22 -7.51 14.72
CA GLU A 58 4.36 -7.64 15.90
C GLU A 58 3.28 -6.54 16.00
N ASP A 59 3.45 -5.45 15.27
CA ASP A 59 2.66 -4.24 15.40
C ASP A 59 2.60 -3.42 14.10
N TYR A 60 1.75 -2.40 14.10
CA TYR A 60 1.66 -1.40 13.05
C TYR A 60 1.98 -0.02 13.57
N HIS A 61 2.83 0.70 12.83
CA HIS A 61 2.98 2.14 12.92
C HIS A 61 2.13 2.84 11.85
N VAL A 62 1.69 4.07 12.12
CA VAL A 62 1.04 4.93 11.12
C VAL A 62 1.81 6.22 10.98
N PHE A 63 1.99 6.65 9.73
CA PHE A 63 2.70 7.86 9.38
C PHE A 63 1.74 8.85 8.73
N SER A 64 1.90 10.14 8.98
CA SER A 64 1.15 11.17 8.24
C SER A 64 2.03 12.25 7.63
N SER A 65 1.55 12.85 6.55
CA SER A 65 2.22 13.91 5.83
C SER A 65 1.23 14.94 5.30
N THR A 66 1.69 16.18 5.13
CA THR A 66 0.96 17.23 4.40
C THR A 66 1.51 17.44 2.99
N ASN A 67 2.63 16.81 2.62
CA ASN A 67 3.31 17.09 1.37
C ASN A 67 3.91 15.84 0.68
N LEU A 68 3.57 14.64 1.13
CA LEU A 68 4.06 13.33 0.65
C LEU A 68 5.57 13.07 0.79
N VAL A 69 6.35 14.02 1.33
CA VAL A 69 7.81 13.92 1.47
C VAL A 69 8.24 13.92 2.93
N ASN A 70 7.63 14.78 3.76
CA ASN A 70 7.91 14.86 5.18
C ASN A 70 6.85 14.08 5.95
N TRP A 71 7.27 13.00 6.60
CA TRP A 71 6.38 12.07 7.31
C TRP A 71 6.60 12.15 8.82
N LYS A 72 5.51 12.28 9.57
CA LYS A 72 5.46 12.17 11.02
C LYS A 72 5.04 10.75 11.39
N ASP A 73 5.88 10.06 12.16
CA ASP A 73 5.52 8.80 12.83
C ASP A 73 4.62 9.09 14.04
N HIS A 74 3.52 8.35 14.17
CA HIS A 74 2.60 8.42 15.31
C HIS A 74 2.76 7.27 16.30
N GLY A 75 3.79 6.43 16.11
CA GLY A 75 4.09 5.28 16.94
C GLY A 75 3.19 4.08 16.64
N VAL A 76 3.26 3.09 17.53
CA VAL A 76 2.44 1.87 17.45
C VAL A 76 0.96 2.22 17.64
N VAL A 77 0.13 1.84 16.66
CA VAL A 77 -1.32 2.07 16.68
C VAL A 77 -2.14 0.81 16.95
N LEU A 78 -1.54 -0.37 16.71
CA LEU A 78 -2.13 -1.69 16.98
C LEU A 78 -0.99 -2.73 17.11
N HIS A 79 -1.10 -3.63 18.08
CA HIS A 79 -0.14 -4.72 18.34
C HIS A 79 -0.89 -6.07 18.35
N ASN A 80 -0.27 -7.12 17.83
CA ASN A 80 -0.82 -8.49 17.79
C ASN A 80 -1.26 -9.07 19.14
N LYS A 81 -0.75 -8.56 20.27
CA LYS A 81 -1.22 -8.94 21.61
C LYS A 81 -2.66 -8.50 21.91
N GLN A 82 -3.22 -7.60 21.08
CA GLN A 82 -4.60 -7.14 21.20
C GLN A 82 -5.60 -8.09 20.51
N THR A 83 -5.14 -9.06 19.72
CA THR A 83 -6.02 -10.00 19.00
C THR A 83 -6.02 -11.38 19.69
N PRO A 84 -7.13 -12.15 19.58
CA PRO A 84 -7.24 -13.44 20.27
C PRO A 84 -6.62 -14.61 19.52
N TRP A 85 -6.39 -14.50 18.20
CA TRP A 85 -5.85 -15.60 17.39
C TRP A 85 -4.31 -15.59 17.32
N GLY A 86 -3.68 -14.41 17.41
CA GLY A 86 -2.23 -14.27 17.44
C GLY A 86 -1.53 -14.61 16.13
N GLY A 87 -0.40 -13.96 15.87
CA GLY A 87 0.37 -14.16 14.66
C GLY A 87 1.17 -12.91 14.29
N PRO A 88 1.93 -12.98 13.20
CA PRO A 88 2.62 -11.80 12.69
C PRO A 88 1.63 -10.85 11.99
N PHE A 89 1.95 -9.56 12.03
CA PHE A 89 1.16 -8.48 11.46
C PHE A 89 1.72 -8.05 10.11
N TRP A 90 0.99 -8.32 9.03
CA TRP A 90 1.43 -8.05 7.64
C TRP A 90 0.48 -7.09 6.92
N ALA A 91 0.93 -6.46 5.83
CA ALA A 91 0.12 -5.81 4.79
C ALA A 91 -1.24 -5.24 5.22
N PRO A 92 -1.29 -4.23 6.11
CA PRO A 92 -2.54 -3.60 6.49
C PRO A 92 -3.02 -2.62 5.42
N ASP A 93 -4.32 -2.37 5.43
CA ASP A 93 -4.92 -1.26 4.69
C ASP A 93 -6.00 -0.59 5.55
N ALA A 94 -6.35 0.63 5.21
CA ALA A 94 -7.28 1.43 5.98
C ALA A 94 -8.41 2.02 5.14
N ALA A 95 -9.53 2.26 5.81
CA ALA A 95 -10.69 2.96 5.28
C ALA A 95 -11.14 4.08 6.21
N GLU A 96 -11.76 5.11 5.65
CA GLU A 96 -12.48 6.15 6.38
C GLU A 96 -13.97 6.06 6.01
N LYS A 97 -14.85 6.00 7.02
CA LYS A 97 -16.31 6.04 6.83
C LYS A 97 -16.95 6.79 7.99
N ASN A 98 -17.78 7.78 7.69
CA ASN A 98 -18.56 8.54 8.67
C ASN A 98 -17.74 9.10 9.85
N GLY A 99 -16.51 9.57 9.56
CA GLY A 99 -15.60 10.13 10.58
C GLY A 99 -14.90 9.09 11.47
N LYS A 100 -15.07 7.80 11.19
CA LYS A 100 -14.31 6.70 11.81
C LYS A 100 -13.33 6.10 10.82
N TYR A 101 -12.28 5.51 11.38
CA TYR A 101 -11.20 4.85 10.65
C TYR A 101 -11.19 3.37 10.97
N TYR A 102 -10.97 2.55 9.95
CA TYR A 102 -10.97 1.10 10.05
C TYR A 102 -9.65 0.59 9.50
N LEU A 103 -8.89 -0.13 10.31
CA LEU A 103 -7.65 -0.79 9.91
C LEU A 103 -7.95 -2.27 9.65
N TYR A 104 -7.84 -2.69 8.40
CA TYR A 104 -7.91 -4.08 7.98
C TYR A 104 -6.52 -4.69 7.97
N PHE A 105 -6.39 -5.90 8.50
CA PHE A 105 -5.09 -6.56 8.58
C PHE A 105 -5.25 -8.09 8.49
N PRO A 106 -4.35 -8.80 7.82
CA PRO A 106 -4.23 -10.23 7.92
C PRO A 106 -3.50 -10.63 9.21
N GLU A 107 -3.93 -11.72 9.83
CA GLU A 107 -3.20 -12.36 10.93
C GLU A 107 -3.61 -13.83 11.02
N SER A 108 -2.61 -14.73 11.01
CA SER A 108 -2.81 -16.19 10.99
C SER A 108 -3.69 -16.65 9.81
N ASP A 109 -4.95 -16.97 10.10
CA ASP A 109 -5.98 -17.52 9.23
C ASP A 109 -7.15 -16.56 9.03
N HIS A 110 -7.01 -15.33 9.53
CA HIS A 110 -8.03 -14.30 9.57
C HIS A 110 -7.62 -13.05 8.79
N ILE A 111 -8.64 -12.35 8.32
CA ILE A 111 -8.59 -10.91 8.10
C ILE A 111 -9.29 -10.26 9.28
N GLY A 112 -8.56 -9.48 10.04
CA GLY A 112 -9.04 -8.66 11.13
C GLY A 112 -9.46 -7.27 10.66
N VAL A 113 -10.27 -6.63 11.49
CA VAL A 113 -10.61 -5.20 11.43
C VAL A 113 -10.56 -4.63 12.85
N ALA A 114 -9.93 -3.47 12.99
CA ALA A 114 -9.94 -2.66 14.21
C ALA A 114 -10.39 -1.23 13.87
N GLU A 115 -10.99 -0.52 14.82
CA GLU A 115 -11.62 0.79 14.58
C GLU A 115 -10.97 1.89 15.43
N SER A 116 -11.01 3.14 14.93
CA SER A 116 -10.53 4.32 15.66
C SER A 116 -11.34 5.56 15.30
N ASP A 117 -11.39 6.52 16.22
CA ASP A 117 -11.90 7.87 15.96
C ASP A 117 -10.81 8.80 15.39
N SER A 118 -9.59 8.29 15.18
CA SER A 118 -8.45 9.02 14.64
C SER A 118 -7.75 8.21 13.54
N PRO A 119 -7.27 8.83 12.45
CA PRO A 119 -6.55 8.10 11.40
C PRO A 119 -5.23 7.52 11.90
N THR A 120 -4.71 8.00 13.03
CA THR A 120 -3.45 7.58 13.64
C THR A 120 -3.65 6.73 14.89
N GLY A 121 -4.85 6.17 15.07
CA GLY A 121 -5.16 5.33 16.23
C GLY A 121 -5.26 6.09 17.57
N PRO A 122 -5.25 5.35 18.70
CA PRO A 122 -5.14 3.89 18.76
C PRO A 122 -6.29 3.19 18.04
N PHE A 123 -6.02 2.06 17.39
CA PHE A 123 -7.05 1.20 16.84
C PHE A 123 -7.47 0.17 17.90
N GLU A 124 -8.77 0.06 18.11
CA GLU A 124 -9.38 -0.70 19.20
C GLU A 124 -10.37 -1.75 18.65
N ASN A 125 -10.83 -2.61 19.55
CA ASN A 125 -11.81 -3.67 19.28
C ASN A 125 -11.50 -4.54 18.04
N PRO A 126 -10.27 -5.10 17.94
CA PRO A 126 -9.92 -5.96 16.83
C PRO A 126 -10.83 -7.19 16.80
N ARG A 127 -11.37 -7.50 15.63
CA ARG A 127 -12.27 -8.64 15.40
C ARG A 127 -12.03 -9.22 14.02
N SER A 128 -12.32 -10.50 13.86
CA SER A 128 -12.24 -11.17 12.56
C SER A 128 -13.43 -10.72 11.71
N ILE A 129 -13.15 -10.24 10.50
CA ILE A 129 -14.16 -9.97 9.47
C ILE A 129 -14.28 -11.14 8.48
N TYR A 130 -13.20 -11.89 8.29
CA TYR A 130 -13.14 -13.08 7.43
C TYR A 130 -12.17 -14.10 8.01
N ALA A 131 -12.54 -15.38 7.96
CA ALA A 131 -11.65 -16.50 8.21
C ALA A 131 -11.53 -17.31 6.91
N LYS A 132 -10.31 -17.73 6.56
CA LYS A 132 -10.11 -18.57 5.37
C LYS A 132 -10.87 -19.90 5.50
N PRO A 133 -11.35 -20.49 4.41
CA PRO A 133 -12.01 -21.80 4.44
C PRO A 133 -11.11 -22.90 5.01
N GLU A 134 -11.72 -23.95 5.55
CA GLU A 134 -10.98 -25.13 5.99
C GLU A 134 -10.16 -25.72 4.83
N GLY A 135 -8.92 -26.14 5.13
CA GLY A 135 -7.98 -26.67 4.14
C GLY A 135 -7.30 -25.61 3.27
N TYR A 136 -7.78 -24.36 3.24
CA TYR A 136 -7.08 -23.30 2.53
C TYR A 136 -5.86 -22.91 3.35
N PRO A 137 -4.69 -22.70 2.73
CA PRO A 137 -3.51 -22.44 3.52
C PRO A 137 -3.40 -20.97 3.91
N GLN A 138 -3.90 -20.01 3.11
CA GLN A 138 -3.63 -18.58 3.27
C GLN A 138 -4.78 -17.70 2.76
N ALA A 139 -5.04 -16.61 3.50
CA ALA A 139 -5.88 -15.47 3.11
C ALA A 139 -5.24 -14.19 3.68
N TYR A 140 -4.69 -13.32 2.84
CA TYR A 140 -3.86 -12.17 3.26
C TYR A 140 -4.17 -10.89 2.49
N ASP A 141 -3.42 -9.85 2.81
CA ASP A 141 -3.28 -8.61 2.06
C ASP A 141 -4.64 -7.96 1.75
N PRO A 142 -5.40 -7.59 2.79
CA PRO A 142 -6.62 -6.83 2.61
C PRO A 142 -6.33 -5.50 1.92
N ALA A 143 -7.18 -5.15 0.96
CA ALA A 143 -7.21 -3.84 0.36
C ALA A 143 -8.64 -3.29 0.31
N TYR A 144 -8.80 -2.04 0.73
CA TYR A 144 -10.05 -1.32 0.70
C TYR A 144 -10.24 -0.59 -0.61
N PHE A 145 -11.43 -0.72 -1.20
CA PHE A 145 -11.79 -0.03 -2.43
C PHE A 145 -13.23 0.46 -2.37
N SER A 146 -13.47 1.74 -2.69
CA SER A 146 -14.82 2.35 -2.63
C SER A 146 -15.20 3.06 -3.94
N PRO A 147 -15.34 2.31 -5.06
CA PRO A 147 -15.78 2.89 -6.31
C PRO A 147 -17.23 3.33 -6.19
N LYS A 148 -17.52 4.55 -6.63
CA LYS A 148 -18.88 5.13 -6.67
C LYS A 148 -19.61 5.06 -5.32
N GLY A 149 -18.86 5.13 -4.21
CA GLY A 149 -19.38 5.18 -2.84
C GLY A 149 -19.86 3.84 -2.25
N LYS A 150 -19.62 2.72 -2.95
CA LYS A 150 -19.89 1.37 -2.41
C LYS A 150 -18.58 0.74 -1.94
N ASP A 151 -18.60 0.18 -0.73
CA ASP A 151 -17.40 -0.26 -0.03
C ASP A 151 -17.10 -1.74 -0.24
N TYR A 152 -15.85 -2.04 -0.61
CA TYR A 152 -15.37 -3.38 -0.87
C TYR A 152 -14.07 -3.66 -0.11
N LEU A 153 -13.90 -4.92 0.28
CA LEU A 153 -12.67 -5.47 0.79
C LEU A 153 -12.16 -6.53 -0.20
N ILE A 154 -10.90 -6.42 -0.58
CA ILE A 154 -10.24 -7.34 -1.51
C ILE A 154 -9.12 -8.04 -0.76
N ILE A 155 -8.95 -9.34 -0.96
CA ILE A 155 -7.89 -10.13 -0.30
C ILE A 155 -7.21 -11.04 -1.32
N SER A 156 -6.01 -11.51 -0.98
CA SER A 156 -5.38 -12.66 -1.65
C SER A 156 -5.78 -13.94 -0.95
N GLU A 157 -6.32 -14.92 -1.68
CA GLU A 157 -6.60 -16.25 -1.15
C GLU A 157 -5.92 -17.31 -2.01
N ARG A 158 -5.53 -18.46 -1.42
CA ARG A 158 -5.07 -19.62 -2.19
C ARG A 158 -5.78 -20.89 -1.75
N LYS A 159 -6.15 -21.75 -2.69
CA LYS A 159 -6.88 -23.00 -2.39
C LYS A 159 -5.96 -24.11 -1.88
N SER A 160 -4.69 -24.09 -2.30
CA SER A 160 -3.65 -25.03 -1.87
C SER A 160 -2.26 -24.45 -2.05
N LEU A 161 -1.24 -25.09 -1.48
CA LEU A 161 0.17 -24.74 -1.69
C LEU A 161 0.65 -24.91 -3.14
N GLN A 162 -0.12 -25.64 -3.97
CA GLN A 162 0.22 -25.94 -5.37
C GLN A 162 -0.56 -25.06 -6.37
N THR A 163 -1.47 -24.22 -5.88
CA THR A 163 -2.26 -23.30 -6.72
C THR A 163 -1.81 -21.87 -6.47
N PRO A 164 -1.81 -21.02 -7.51
CA PRO A 164 -1.51 -19.61 -7.32
C PRO A 164 -2.58 -18.98 -6.44
N PHE A 165 -2.22 -17.88 -5.78
CA PHE A 165 -3.21 -17.01 -5.17
C PHE A 165 -4.14 -16.44 -6.24
N TYR A 166 -5.31 -15.98 -5.78
CA TYR A 166 -6.27 -15.26 -6.58
C TYR A 166 -6.95 -14.18 -5.72
N PRO A 167 -7.37 -13.05 -6.33
CA PRO A 167 -8.11 -12.04 -5.59
C PRO A 167 -9.53 -12.50 -5.30
N VAL A 168 -10.00 -12.17 -4.09
CA VAL A 168 -11.40 -12.32 -3.68
C VAL A 168 -11.93 -10.95 -3.28
N ILE A 169 -13.10 -10.58 -3.80
CA ILE A 169 -13.77 -9.32 -3.51
C ILE A 169 -15.00 -9.60 -2.64
N PHE A 170 -15.15 -8.83 -1.57
CA PHE A 170 -16.31 -8.83 -0.69
C PHE A 170 -16.97 -7.45 -0.70
N THR A 171 -18.30 -7.41 -0.61
CA THR A 171 -18.99 -6.15 -0.28
C THR A 171 -18.99 -5.98 1.24
N LEU A 172 -18.62 -4.80 1.73
CA LEU A 172 -18.69 -4.45 3.14
C LEU A 172 -20.10 -3.92 3.48
N LYS A 173 -20.59 -4.23 4.68
CA LYS A 173 -21.76 -3.55 5.25
C LYS A 173 -21.39 -2.11 5.62
N GLU A 174 -22.40 -1.27 5.82
CA GLU A 174 -22.21 0.15 6.22
C GLU A 174 -21.40 0.35 7.51
N ASN A 175 -21.37 -0.65 8.41
CA ASN A 175 -20.61 -0.59 9.65
C ASN A 175 -19.10 -0.89 9.46
N MET A 176 -18.66 -1.21 8.23
CA MET A 176 -17.27 -1.46 7.82
C MET A 176 -16.56 -2.60 8.56
N THR A 177 -17.26 -3.31 9.45
CA THR A 177 -16.72 -4.36 10.32
C THR A 177 -17.31 -5.73 10.03
N GLU A 178 -18.22 -5.80 9.07
CA GLU A 178 -18.85 -7.02 8.58
C GLU A 178 -18.91 -7.04 7.05
N ILE A 179 -18.81 -8.24 6.48
CA ILE A 179 -19.05 -8.52 5.07
C ILE A 179 -20.55 -8.77 4.83
N GLU A 180 -21.09 -8.32 3.70
CA GLU A 180 -22.44 -8.66 3.26
C GLU A 180 -22.55 -10.17 3.00
N PRO A 181 -23.52 -10.88 3.61
CA PRO A 181 -23.70 -12.32 3.39
C PRO A 181 -23.88 -12.66 1.91
N GLY A 182 -23.11 -13.64 1.42
CA GLY A 182 -23.17 -14.09 0.02
C GLY A 182 -22.48 -13.17 -0.99
N SER A 183 -21.79 -12.10 -0.55
CA SER A 183 -21.11 -11.16 -1.46
C SER A 183 -19.72 -11.59 -1.94
N LYS A 184 -19.22 -12.77 -1.52
CA LYS A 184 -17.91 -13.28 -1.92
C LYS A 184 -17.87 -13.50 -3.44
N VAL A 185 -17.00 -12.77 -4.13
CA VAL A 185 -16.71 -12.96 -5.55
C VAL A 185 -15.25 -13.37 -5.70
N GLU A 186 -15.01 -14.59 -6.18
CA GLU A 186 -13.67 -15.04 -6.55
C GLU A 186 -13.36 -14.57 -7.97
N LEU A 187 -12.29 -13.79 -8.15
CA LEU A 187 -11.81 -13.48 -9.49
C LEU A 187 -11.16 -14.73 -10.11
N PRO A 188 -11.24 -14.91 -11.44
CA PRO A 188 -10.54 -16.02 -12.09
C PRO A 188 -9.02 -15.91 -11.86
N PRO A 189 -8.28 -17.03 -11.92
CA PRO A 189 -6.82 -17.00 -11.76
C PRO A 189 -6.16 -15.99 -12.71
N LEU A 190 -5.43 -15.05 -12.13
CA LEU A 190 -4.72 -14.01 -12.88
C LEU A 190 -3.27 -14.44 -13.06
N GLN A 191 -2.87 -14.69 -14.31
CA GLN A 191 -1.51 -15.17 -14.60
C GLN A 191 -0.44 -14.20 -14.06
N GLY A 192 0.40 -14.71 -13.17
CA GLY A 192 1.49 -13.94 -12.54
C GLY A 192 1.10 -13.17 -11.28
N PHE A 193 -0.16 -13.24 -10.84
CA PHE A 193 -0.57 -12.74 -9.53
C PHE A 193 -0.03 -13.64 -8.42
N HIS A 194 0.60 -13.03 -7.42
CA HIS A 194 1.09 -13.70 -6.23
C HIS A 194 0.38 -13.19 -4.97
N GLU A 195 0.37 -11.89 -4.69
CA GLU A 195 -0.28 -11.34 -3.48
C GLU A 195 -0.51 -9.82 -3.61
N GLY A 196 -0.90 -9.14 -2.54
CA GLY A 196 -0.97 -7.67 -2.47
C GLY A 196 -1.94 -7.00 -3.46
N PRO A 197 -3.21 -7.43 -3.59
CA PRO A 197 -4.15 -6.84 -4.52
C PRO A 197 -4.41 -5.41 -4.10
N PHE A 198 -4.32 -4.46 -5.02
CA PHE A 198 -4.75 -3.10 -4.79
C PHE A 198 -5.48 -2.57 -6.01
N LEU A 199 -6.66 -2.00 -5.80
CA LEU A 199 -7.54 -1.52 -6.86
C LEU A 199 -7.58 0.01 -6.90
N PHE A 200 -7.58 0.57 -8.12
CA PHE A 200 -7.89 1.98 -8.35
C PHE A 200 -8.63 2.16 -9.68
N GLU A 201 -9.36 3.27 -9.79
CA GLU A 201 -10.12 3.63 -11.00
C GLU A 201 -9.47 4.82 -11.71
N ARG A 202 -9.32 4.73 -13.02
CA ARG A 202 -8.86 5.84 -13.85
C ARG A 202 -9.55 5.82 -15.21
N ASN A 203 -10.14 6.94 -15.60
CA ASN A 203 -10.82 7.12 -16.91
C ASN A 203 -11.83 6.00 -17.24
N GLY A 204 -12.61 5.58 -16.25
CA GLY A 204 -13.64 4.54 -16.41
C GLY A 204 -13.11 3.10 -16.51
N LYS A 205 -11.79 2.89 -16.31
CA LYS A 205 -11.18 1.56 -16.20
C LYS A 205 -10.82 1.27 -14.76
N VAL A 206 -10.90 0.00 -14.39
CA VAL A 206 -10.42 -0.53 -13.10
C VAL A 206 -9.04 -1.13 -13.31
N TYR A 207 -8.10 -0.76 -12.44
CA TYR A 207 -6.74 -1.27 -12.41
C TYR A 207 -6.57 -2.10 -11.15
N LEU A 208 -6.13 -3.34 -11.31
CA LEU A 208 -5.65 -4.18 -10.22
C LEU A 208 -4.13 -4.24 -10.31
N ILE A 209 -3.41 -3.80 -9.28
CA ILE A 209 -2.01 -4.12 -9.10
C ILE A 209 -1.86 -5.27 -8.11
N GLY A 210 -0.74 -6.00 -8.22
CA GLY A 210 -0.40 -7.06 -7.29
C GLY A 210 1.06 -7.44 -7.38
N GLY A 211 1.57 -8.04 -6.30
CA GLY A 211 2.88 -8.65 -6.24
C GLY A 211 3.01 -9.76 -7.29
N GLY A 212 4.08 -9.69 -8.07
CA GLY A 212 4.61 -10.78 -8.88
C GLY A 212 5.94 -11.26 -8.29
N THR A 213 6.69 -12.05 -9.05
CA THR A 213 8.04 -12.47 -8.63
C THR A 213 9.02 -11.31 -8.75
N ARG A 214 9.34 -10.65 -7.62
CA ARG A 214 10.29 -9.51 -7.54
C ARG A 214 9.85 -8.24 -8.29
N SER A 215 8.56 -8.10 -8.55
CA SER A 215 7.99 -6.99 -9.31
C SER A 215 6.55 -6.73 -8.89
N LEU A 216 6.04 -5.52 -9.16
CA LEU A 216 4.60 -5.30 -9.22
C LEU A 216 4.11 -5.47 -10.66
N ARG A 217 2.97 -6.14 -10.78
CA ARG A 217 2.26 -6.40 -12.03
C ARG A 217 0.88 -5.77 -11.97
N TYR A 218 0.27 -5.59 -13.12
CA TYR A 218 -1.09 -5.05 -13.17
C TYR A 218 -1.97 -5.66 -14.26
N TRP A 219 -3.26 -5.54 -14.01
CA TRP A 219 -4.35 -5.94 -14.89
C TRP A 219 -5.36 -4.81 -15.01
N MET A 220 -6.01 -4.71 -16.17
CA MET A 220 -7.05 -3.70 -16.43
C MET A 220 -8.38 -4.37 -16.77
N ALA A 221 -9.48 -3.81 -16.30
CA ALA A 221 -10.84 -4.24 -16.60
C ALA A 221 -11.76 -3.03 -16.86
N ASP A 222 -12.90 -3.29 -17.50
CA ASP A 222 -14.01 -2.34 -17.64
C ASP A 222 -14.97 -2.35 -16.44
N ASP A 223 -14.94 -3.42 -15.65
CA ASP A 223 -15.79 -3.61 -14.48
C ASP A 223 -14.96 -4.13 -13.30
N LEU A 224 -15.39 -3.81 -12.07
CA LEU A 224 -14.75 -4.23 -10.83
C LEU A 224 -14.55 -5.75 -10.76
N PHE A 225 -15.51 -6.52 -11.28
CA PHE A 225 -15.49 -7.97 -11.25
C PHE A 225 -14.82 -8.59 -12.49
N GLY A 226 -14.23 -7.75 -13.36
CA GLY A 226 -13.49 -8.18 -14.54
C GLY A 226 -14.33 -8.23 -15.82
N PRO A 227 -13.86 -8.94 -16.87
CA PRO A 227 -12.62 -9.69 -16.91
C PRO A 227 -11.38 -8.80 -16.87
N TYR A 228 -10.37 -9.21 -16.10
CA TYR A 228 -9.09 -8.52 -15.98
C TYR A 228 -8.10 -8.99 -17.04
N VAL A 229 -7.55 -8.06 -17.81
CA VAL A 229 -6.54 -8.31 -18.85
C VAL A 229 -5.16 -7.92 -18.32
N SER A 230 -4.23 -8.87 -18.29
CA SER A 230 -2.86 -8.62 -17.83
C SER A 230 -2.13 -7.65 -18.74
N LYS A 231 -1.36 -6.75 -18.13
CA LYS A 231 -0.51 -5.77 -18.81
C LYS A 231 0.97 -5.91 -18.46
N GLY A 232 1.32 -6.94 -17.70
CA GLY A 232 2.69 -7.28 -17.33
C GLY A 232 3.22 -6.52 -16.11
N ASP A 233 4.53 -6.61 -15.94
CA ASP A 233 5.28 -5.96 -14.87
C ASP A 233 5.44 -4.47 -15.20
N PHE A 234 5.21 -3.60 -14.22
CA PHE A 234 5.39 -2.15 -14.38
C PHE A 234 6.36 -1.55 -13.39
N PHE A 235 6.72 -2.28 -12.33
CA PHE A 235 7.67 -1.83 -11.32
C PHE A 235 8.59 -2.98 -10.92
N THR A 236 9.90 -2.73 -10.99
CA THR A 236 10.94 -3.70 -10.65
C THR A 236 12.06 -3.03 -9.86
N GLY A 237 12.87 -3.84 -9.18
CA GLY A 237 14.13 -3.37 -8.61
C GLY A 237 15.16 -2.99 -9.68
N ASN A 238 16.28 -2.43 -9.24
CA ASN A 238 17.47 -2.13 -10.03
C ASN A 238 18.75 -2.40 -9.20
N ASP A 239 19.92 -2.12 -9.76
CA ASP A 239 21.22 -2.37 -9.11
C ASP A 239 21.40 -1.63 -7.78
N THR A 240 20.66 -0.54 -7.57
CA THR A 240 20.70 0.25 -6.33
C THR A 240 19.61 -0.14 -5.34
N PHE A 241 18.43 -0.48 -5.85
CA PHE A 241 17.22 -0.73 -5.07
C PHE A 241 16.68 -2.11 -5.43
N THR A 242 17.00 -3.10 -4.61
CA THR A 242 16.64 -4.48 -4.91
C THR A 242 15.26 -4.83 -4.39
N ILE A 243 14.59 -5.70 -5.14
CA ILE A 243 13.38 -6.39 -4.72
C ILE A 243 13.68 -7.87 -4.83
N SER A 244 14.06 -8.49 -3.72
CA SER A 244 14.59 -9.87 -3.74
C SER A 244 13.52 -10.93 -3.47
N LYS A 245 12.48 -10.58 -2.69
CA LYS A 245 11.43 -11.49 -2.23
C LYS A 245 10.03 -11.05 -2.64
N THR A 246 9.51 -10.04 -1.95
CA THR A 246 8.13 -9.58 -2.09
C THR A 246 8.11 -8.21 -2.77
N ALA A 247 7.02 -7.93 -3.46
CA ALA A 247 6.71 -6.60 -3.98
C ALA A 247 5.27 -6.30 -3.60
N HIS A 248 5.05 -5.17 -2.96
CA HIS A 248 3.75 -4.72 -2.49
C HIS A 248 3.65 -3.21 -2.67
N GLY A 249 2.47 -2.70 -2.98
CA GLY A 249 2.27 -1.27 -3.08
C GLY A 249 0.81 -0.87 -3.24
N SER A 250 0.61 0.43 -3.19
CA SER A 250 -0.68 1.10 -3.34
C SER A 250 -0.54 2.30 -4.27
N VAL A 251 -1.67 2.70 -4.85
CA VAL A 251 -1.73 3.80 -5.81
C VAL A 251 -2.72 4.84 -5.33
N MET A 252 -2.31 6.10 -5.39
CA MET A 252 -3.15 7.24 -5.02
C MET A 252 -3.04 8.33 -6.08
N GLU A 253 -4.17 8.97 -6.38
CA GLU A 253 -4.23 10.19 -7.19
C GLU A 253 -4.30 11.41 -6.27
N TYR A 254 -3.55 12.45 -6.61
CA TYR A 254 -3.65 13.76 -5.98
C TYR A 254 -3.27 14.88 -6.96
N ASP A 255 -4.15 15.86 -7.10
CA ASP A 255 -3.96 17.06 -7.93
C ASP A 255 -3.54 16.76 -9.39
N GLY A 256 -4.21 15.78 -10.00
CA GLY A 256 -3.98 15.33 -11.37
C GLY A 256 -2.75 14.44 -11.55
N LYS A 257 -2.03 14.11 -10.46
CA LYS A 257 -0.84 13.26 -10.48
C LYS A 257 -1.10 11.95 -9.75
N TRP A 258 -0.42 10.91 -10.19
CA TRP A 258 -0.54 9.57 -9.63
C TRP A 258 0.76 9.16 -8.95
N TYR A 259 0.61 8.46 -7.84
CA TYR A 259 1.70 8.11 -6.94
C TYR A 259 1.64 6.62 -6.65
N LEU A 260 2.76 5.94 -6.80
CA LEU A 260 2.96 4.57 -6.33
C LEU A 260 3.72 4.63 -5.00
N ALA A 261 3.09 4.21 -3.90
CA ALA A 261 3.81 3.83 -2.70
C ALA A 261 4.15 2.35 -2.78
N CYS A 262 5.40 1.99 -2.56
CA CYS A 262 5.90 0.61 -2.64
C CYS A 262 7.12 0.44 -1.74
N HIS A 263 7.62 -0.78 -1.60
CA HIS A 263 8.81 -1.06 -0.79
C HIS A 263 9.97 -1.66 -1.60
N TYR A 264 11.16 -1.61 -1.01
CA TYR A 264 12.35 -2.35 -1.47
C TYR A 264 13.21 -2.81 -0.29
N ASP A 265 14.16 -3.72 -0.55
CA ASP A 265 15.03 -4.28 0.48
C ASP A 265 16.10 -3.27 0.92
N VAL A 266 16.36 -3.18 2.22
CA VAL A 266 17.46 -2.36 2.76
C VAL A 266 18.70 -3.22 2.97
N PHE A 267 19.85 -2.80 2.43
CA PHE A 267 21.15 -3.40 2.71
C PHE A 267 21.98 -2.55 3.69
N PRO A 268 22.71 -3.17 4.65
CA PRO A 268 22.92 -4.61 4.85
C PRO A 268 21.80 -5.33 5.63
N GLY A 269 20.69 -4.65 5.92
CA GLY A 269 19.57 -5.17 6.73
C GLY A 269 18.94 -6.49 6.22
N GLY A 270 19.08 -6.76 4.93
CA GLY A 270 18.70 -8.03 4.32
C GLY A 270 17.25 -8.07 3.86
N PRO A 271 16.80 -9.21 3.30
CA PRO A 271 15.55 -9.31 2.57
C PRO A 271 14.29 -9.29 3.45
N TYR A 272 14.44 -9.05 4.75
CA TYR A 272 13.36 -8.95 5.74
C TYR A 272 13.32 -7.58 6.44
N GLN A 273 14.13 -6.64 5.96
CA GLN A 273 14.10 -5.25 6.39
C GLN A 273 13.87 -4.39 5.16
N ARG A 274 12.60 -4.01 4.95
CA ARG A 274 12.17 -3.21 3.80
C ARG A 274 11.92 -1.77 4.19
N THR A 275 11.84 -0.91 3.21
CA THR A 275 11.50 0.49 3.44
C THR A 275 10.59 1.03 2.35
N THR A 276 9.68 1.92 2.75
CA THR A 276 8.73 2.56 1.85
C THR A 276 9.40 3.64 0.99
N CYS A 277 9.01 3.66 -0.28
CA CYS A 277 9.35 4.70 -1.24
C CYS A 277 8.08 5.15 -1.97
N ILE A 278 8.13 6.36 -2.52
CA ILE A 278 7.07 6.91 -3.36
C ILE A 278 7.66 7.37 -4.69
N GLU A 279 7.02 6.97 -5.79
CA GLU A 279 7.38 7.35 -7.15
C GLU A 279 6.16 7.88 -7.90
N TYR A 280 6.39 8.68 -8.95
CA TYR A 280 5.33 9.05 -9.87
C TYR A 280 4.90 7.84 -10.70
N LEU A 281 3.59 7.63 -10.79
CA LEU A 281 2.98 6.67 -11.68
C LEU A 281 2.48 7.39 -12.94
N GLU A 282 3.03 7.05 -14.09
CA GLU A 282 2.63 7.66 -15.36
C GLU A 282 1.90 6.67 -16.26
N PHE A 283 1.06 7.20 -17.15
CA PHE A 283 0.24 6.40 -18.05
C PHE A 283 0.52 6.78 -19.51
N ASN A 284 0.46 5.80 -20.39
CA ASN A 284 0.38 5.97 -21.83
C ASN A 284 -1.03 6.45 -22.25
N GLU A 285 -1.17 6.89 -23.49
CA GLU A 285 -2.44 7.36 -24.05
C GLU A 285 -3.53 6.28 -24.04
N ASP A 286 -3.16 5.01 -24.23
CA ASP A 286 -4.06 3.86 -24.18
C ASP A 286 -4.47 3.44 -22.76
N GLY A 287 -3.99 4.17 -21.74
CA GLY A 287 -4.25 3.91 -20.33
C GLY A 287 -3.30 2.89 -19.70
N THR A 288 -2.37 2.28 -20.43
CA THR A 288 -1.37 1.40 -19.80
C THR A 288 -0.41 2.20 -18.91
N ILE A 289 0.09 1.58 -17.84
CA ILE A 289 1.09 2.17 -16.94
C ILE A 289 2.45 2.14 -17.63
N LYS A 290 3.19 3.26 -17.57
CA LYS A 290 4.59 3.32 -18.00
C LYS A 290 5.47 2.59 -16.97
N PRO A 291 6.39 1.70 -17.41
CA PRO A 291 7.33 1.06 -16.49
C PRO A 291 8.17 2.07 -15.70
N LEU A 292 8.40 1.80 -14.42
CA LEU A 292 9.24 2.62 -13.55
C LEU A 292 10.13 1.76 -12.65
N THR A 293 11.18 2.38 -12.11
CA THR A 293 12.03 1.81 -11.06
C THR A 293 12.27 2.86 -9.99
N ILE A 294 12.70 2.42 -8.80
CA ILE A 294 12.95 3.32 -7.67
C ILE A 294 14.13 4.25 -7.96
N THR A 295 13.97 5.50 -7.56
CA THR A 295 14.99 6.54 -7.61
C THR A 295 15.31 7.05 -6.22
N ARG A 296 16.53 7.56 -6.00
CA ARG A 296 16.87 8.29 -4.76
C ARG A 296 16.08 9.60 -4.65
N LYS A 297 15.77 10.21 -5.79
CA LYS A 297 15.08 11.49 -5.86
C LYS A 297 13.65 11.35 -5.33
N GLY A 298 12.92 10.31 -5.75
CA GLY A 298 11.49 10.17 -5.49
C GLY A 298 10.69 11.32 -6.10
N ILE A 299 9.62 11.69 -5.41
CA ILE A 299 8.73 12.78 -5.80
C ILE A 299 9.11 14.13 -5.20
N GLU A 300 8.64 15.21 -5.83
CA GLU A 300 8.68 16.55 -5.25
C GLU A 300 7.53 16.72 -4.22
N PRO A 301 7.72 17.56 -3.17
CA PRO A 301 6.68 17.81 -2.19
C PRO A 301 5.45 18.45 -2.83
N VAL A 302 4.26 17.95 -2.47
CA VAL A 302 3.00 18.51 -2.94
C VAL A 302 2.56 19.69 -2.08
N ASN A 303 1.75 20.58 -2.65
CA ASN A 303 1.18 21.70 -1.92
C ASN A 303 -0.15 21.26 -1.27
N PRO A 304 -0.28 21.29 0.08
CA PRO A 304 -1.49 20.83 0.77
C PRO A 304 -2.74 21.69 0.51
N ALA A 305 -2.60 22.87 -0.09
CA ALA A 305 -3.63 23.91 -0.12
C ALA A 305 -4.67 23.78 -1.26
N LYS A 306 -5.04 22.58 -1.68
CA LYS A 306 -6.16 22.34 -2.60
C LYS A 306 -7.21 21.42 -1.99
#